data_AF-A0AAU4FI04-F1
#
_entry.id   AF-A0AAU4FI04-F1
#
_cell.length_a   1.000
_cell.length_b   1.000
_cell.length_c   1.000
_cell.angle_alpha   90.00
_cell.angle_beta   90.00
_cell.angle_gamma   90.00
#
_symmetry.space_group_name_H-M   'P 1'
#
loop_
_entity.id
_entity.type
_entity.pdbx_description
1 polymer ?
#
loop_
_entity_poly.entity_id
_entity_poly.type
_entity_poly.pdbx_seq_one_letter_code
_entity_poly.pdbx_strand_id
1 'polypeptide(L)' 'MANQHKHPVRGLRGIDDELWRDFDTATMTAGSDRSAVLRRFMEYYVRRAGATLPERPPAAH' A
#
# COMPACT_ATOMS: atom_id res chain seq x y z
N MET A 1 17.36 19.69 -11.52
CA MET A 1 16.82 18.89 -10.40
C MET A 1 15.54 18.25 -10.88
N ALA A 2 15.47 16.93 -11.00
CA ALA A 2 14.30 16.26 -11.58
C ALA A 2 14.05 14.91 -10.91
N ASN A 3 13.35 14.94 -9.77
CA ASN A 3 12.52 13.83 -9.32
C ASN A 3 11.11 14.37 -9.15
N GLN A 4 10.48 14.68 -10.28
CA GLN A 4 9.08 15.09 -10.29
C GLN A 4 8.26 13.80 -10.13
N HIS A 5 7.97 13.43 -8.89
CA HIS A 5 7.06 12.31 -8.63
C HIS A 5 5.73 12.60 -9.36
N LYS A 6 5.33 11.68 -10.24
CA LYS A 6 4.17 11.84 -11.14
C LYS A 6 2.84 12.05 -10.38
N HIS A 7 2.82 11.76 -9.09
CA HIS A 7 1.66 11.87 -8.22
C HIS A 7 2.00 12.61 -6.92
N PRO A 8 1.08 13.45 -6.41
CA PRO A 8 1.27 14.12 -5.13
C PRO A 8 1.29 13.10 -3.97
N VAL A 9 2.09 13.38 -2.95
CA VAL A 9 2.11 12.60 -1.71
C VAL A 9 0.83 12.89 -0.91
N ARG A 10 0.18 11.85 -0.40
CA ARG A 10 -0.95 11.96 0.53
C ARG A 10 -0.50 11.48 1.91
N GLY A 11 -0.54 12.37 2.91
CA GLY A 11 -0.21 12.01 4.28
C GLY A 11 -1.31 11.19 4.94
N LEU A 12 -0.94 10.09 5.59
CA LEU A 12 -1.83 9.30 6.45
C LEU A 12 -1.59 9.71 7.91
N ARG A 13 -2.66 9.70 8.72
CA ARG A 13 -2.60 10.09 10.14
C ARG A 13 -3.02 8.91 11.01
N GLY A 14 -2.47 8.83 12.24
CA GLY A 14 -2.83 7.80 13.22
C GLY A 14 -2.26 6.42 12.93
N ILE A 15 -1.18 6.34 12.15
CA ILE A 15 -0.41 5.12 11.91
C ILE A 15 0.87 5.26 12.71
N ASP A 16 1.15 4.32 13.60
CA ASP A 16 2.42 4.28 14.34
C ASP A 16 3.57 3.76 13.47
N ASP A 17 4.81 4.06 13.88
CA ASP A 17 6.02 3.76 13.12
C ASP A 17 6.32 2.25 13.01
N GLU A 18 5.82 1.43 13.95
CA GLU A 18 5.97 -0.02 13.91
C GLU A 18 5.06 -0.61 12.83
N LEU A 19 3.77 -0.29 12.87
CA LEU A 19 2.80 -0.68 11.85
C LEU A 19 3.23 -0.22 10.45
N TRP A 20 3.79 0.99 10.32
CA TRP A 20 4.24 1.52 9.04
C TRP A 20 5.43 0.74 8.45
N ARG A 21 6.32 0.22 9.30
CA ARG A 21 7.46 -0.63 8.90
C ARG A 21 7.00 -2.05 8.58
N ASP A 22 6.16 -2.63 9.42
CA ASP A 22 5.61 -3.98 9.21
C ASP A 22 4.82 -4.05 7.90
N PHE A 23 4.04 -3.00 7.61
CA PHE A 23 3.32 -2.90 6.34
C PHE A 23 4.28 -2.83 5.15
N ASP A 24 5.38 -2.07 5.24
CA ASP A 24 6.40 -2.01 4.20
C ASP A 24 6.99 -3.40 3.93
N THR A 25 7.44 -4.09 4.99
CA THR A 25 7.98 -5.46 4.90
C THR A 25 6.96 -6.42 4.26
N ALA A 26 5.71 -6.40 4.71
CA ALA A 26 4.66 -7.25 4.17
C ALA A 26 4.43 -6.99 2.67
N THR A 27 4.40 -5.73 2.24
CA THR A 27 4.25 -5.39 0.82
C THR A 27 5.45 -5.82 -0.02
N MET A 28 6.67 -5.70 0.52
CA MET A 28 7.89 -6.16 -0.15
C MET A 28 7.93 -7.68 -0.30
N THR A 29 7.54 -8.44 0.73
CA THR A 29 7.42 -9.91 0.66
C THR A 29 6.40 -10.35 -0.41
N ALA A 30 5.34 -9.55 -0.60
CA ALA A 30 4.36 -9.77 -1.66
C ALA A 30 4.81 -9.27 -3.06
N GLY A 31 6.06 -8.80 -3.22
CA GLY A 31 6.57 -8.26 -4.48
C GLY A 31 5.92 -6.94 -4.90
N SER A 32 5.45 -6.14 -3.95
CA SER A 32 4.76 -4.86 -4.18
C SER A 32 5.32 -3.76 -3.28
N ASP A 33 4.60 -2.63 -3.20
CA ASP A 33 4.91 -1.50 -2.33
C ASP A 33 3.64 -0.97 -1.64
N ARG A 34 3.84 -0.23 -0.55
CA ARG A 34 2.75 0.35 0.25
C ARG A 34 1.76 1.16 -0.58
N SER A 35 2.24 1.99 -1.51
CA SER A 35 1.37 2.86 -2.32
C SER A 35 0.53 2.05 -3.29
N ALA A 36 1.10 1.02 -3.92
CA ALA A 36 0.39 0.12 -4.82
C ALA A 36 -0.71 -0.67 -4.09
N VAL A 37 -0.40 -1.22 -2.92
CA VAL A 37 -1.36 -1.98 -2.10
C VAL A 37 -2.47 -1.08 -1.56
N LEU A 38 -2.12 0.09 -1.01
CA LEU A 38 -3.12 1.07 -0.54
C LEU A 38 -4.03 1.54 -1.68
N ARG A 39 -3.48 1.83 -2.87
CA ARG A 39 -4.29 2.21 -4.02
C ARG A 39 -5.28 1.11 -4.40
N ARG A 40 -4.83 -0.14 -4.51
CA ARG A 40 -5.71 -1.28 -4.81
C ARG A 40 -6.79 -1.43 -3.74
N PHE A 41 -6.44 -1.30 -2.47
CA PHE A 41 -7.41 -1.34 -1.38
C PHE A 41 -8.44 -0.21 -1.49
N MET A 42 -8.02 1.02 -1.78
CA MET A 42 -8.93 2.15 -1.99
C MET A 42 -9.88 1.90 -3.18
N GLU A 43 -9.35 1.41 -4.30
CA GLU A 43 -10.14 1.07 -5.50
C GLU A 43 -11.19 -0.01 -5.20
N TYR A 44 -10.81 -1.04 -4.44
CA TYR A 44 -11.73 -2.07 -3.94
C TYR A 44 -12.78 -1.48 -2.99
N TYR A 45 -12.35 -0.69 -2.01
CA TYR A 45 -13.21 -0.11 -0.97
C TYR A 45 -14.31 0.80 -1.56
N VAL A 46 -13.97 1.57 -2.61
CA VAL A 46 -14.94 2.40 -3.34
C VAL A 46 -15.68 1.66 -4.46
N ARG A 47 -15.52 0.32 -4.55
CA ARG A 47 -16.19 -0.56 -5.52
C ARG A 47 -15.97 -0.18 -6.99
N ARG A 48 -14.74 0.21 -7.36
CA ARG A 48 -14.42 0.42 -8.78
C ARG A 48 -14.55 -0.89 -9.58
N ALA A 49 -14.99 -0.78 -10.82
CA ALA A 49 -15.12 -1.92 -11.72
C ALA A 49 -13.77 -2.66 -11.86
N GLY A 50 -13.80 -3.97 -11.63
CA GLY A 50 -12.60 -4.84 -11.73
C GLY A 50 -11.63 -4.74 -10.54
N ALA A 51 -11.90 -3.92 -9.53
CA ALA A 51 -11.04 -3.84 -8.35
C ALA A 51 -11.27 -5.05 -7.43
N THR A 52 -10.18 -5.66 -6.98
CA THR A 52 -10.18 -6.81 -6.06
C THR A 52 -9.49 -6.47 -4.76
N LEU A 53 -9.91 -7.14 -3.68
CA LEU A 53 -9.27 -7.00 -2.37
C LEU A 53 -7.81 -7.49 -2.48
N PRO A 54 -6.81 -6.69 -2.04
CA PRO A 54 -5.43 -7.15 -2.01
C PRO A 54 -5.28 -8.38 -1.12
N GLU A 55 -4.55 -9.39 -1.61
CA GLU A 55 -4.25 -10.59 -0.84
C GLU A 55 -3.26 -10.28 0.29
N ARG A 56 -3.51 -10.84 1.46
CA ARG A 56 -2.58 -10.76 2.58
C ARG A 56 -1.42 -11.74 2.33
N PRO A 57 -0.15 -11.30 2.44
CA PRO A 57 0.98 -12.19 2.27
C PRO A 57 0.97 -13.29 3.37
N PRO A 58 1.52 -14.48 3.06
CA PRO A 58 1.68 -15.52 4.06
C PRO A 58 2.55 -15.00 5.20
N ALA A 59 2.27 -15.46 6.43
CA ALA A 59 3.12 -15.14 7.57
C ALA A 59 4.53 -15.66 7.30
N ALA A 60 5.53 -14.80 7.43
CA ALA A 60 6.90 -15.26 7.56
C ALA A 60 7.00 -15.98 8.91
N HIS A 61 7.28 -17.29 8.87
CA HIS A 61 7.54 -18.10 10.06
C HIS A 61 8.93 -17.80 10.63
#